data_AF-A0A7Y8H285-F1
#
_entry.id   AF-A0A7Y8H285-F1
#
_cell.length_a   1.000
_cell.length_b   1.000
_cell.length_c   1.000
_cell.angle_alpha   90.00
_cell.angle_beta   90.00
_cell.angle_gamma   90.00
#
_symmetry.space_group_name_H-M   'P 1'
#
loop_
_entity.id
_entity.type
_entity.pdbx_description
1 polymer ?
#
loop_
_entity_poly.entity_id
_entity_poly.type
_entity_poly.pdbx_seq_one_letter_code
_entity_poly.pdbx_strand_id
1 'polypeptide(L)'
;MGRSKIVFIVGIFLFLQIDVYAQAEYVDESNPVYDFLERMETIQVLNDYNSFEIPKTRKEISFYLLAVLDKQEKLDANDRLMLKDFCSEFEFELYGTLNSSSGLIENNCYNFFSEKEKYLYFFSEKGKANLFINLLAEGQTIFYNDRLSKVNLSTSLGIIGGDLRGTFIDKFGFALKGTNGVNFGNKRAALLRKGLVYNFKFNEKSDESFFDETSGYLTADLDLVKFKVGRDRLKVGYGQIGKIISDDAPVFDYLGFNIRYKFFSFSYFHGKLLGFNLIDEKSISEKFIGYHRIGFNISKHLDIGLGEIVVYGNRGMDFAYLNPFAFYKSVEHSNYDRDNSMLFVDVNNNSVQRLKLFGTLLIDDISYGKIGSGWWGNQIYLNAGLVSDIFYDIFPLEFQLEYTRIEPYVFSHRFLINNFSNFNHSFNRNLLPNSELFFGNLNYRFTNRLDISLNFLYSIHGENYLNENNELVNVGGDINLGHREGDSEKVKFLDGKRTYSRNIQLEINYELINQFLLTINFIYNNQSKTGTKSTDEMLSFFTLKTRF
;
A
#
# COMPACT_ATOMS: atom_id res chain seq x y z
N MET A 1 6.72 19.07 68.15
CA MET A 1 5.80 18.73 67.06
C MET A 1 5.62 19.99 66.22
N GLY A 2 6.38 20.25 65.15
CA GLY A 2 6.53 19.49 63.91
C GLY A 2 6.16 20.42 62.76
N ARG A 3 7.01 21.45 62.49
CA ARG A 3 6.80 22.41 61.40
C ARG A 3 7.15 21.73 60.07
N SER A 4 6.14 21.36 59.29
CA SER A 4 6.31 20.84 57.93
C SER A 4 6.67 21.97 56.98
N LYS A 5 7.89 21.93 56.44
CA LYS A 5 8.32 22.75 55.30
C LYS A 5 7.78 22.08 54.03
N ILE A 6 6.82 22.72 53.37
CA ILE A 6 6.43 22.36 52.01
C ILE A 6 7.52 22.89 51.09
N VAL A 7 8.35 21.98 50.56
CA VAL A 7 9.33 22.27 49.51
C VAL A 7 8.58 22.20 48.18
N PHE A 8 8.41 23.35 47.53
CA PHE A 8 7.96 23.43 46.14
C PHE A 8 9.13 23.01 45.25
N ILE A 9 9.09 21.81 44.69
CA ILE A 9 10.00 21.39 43.62
C ILE A 9 9.42 21.94 42.32
N VAL A 10 10.00 23.01 41.82
CA VAL A 10 9.76 23.50 40.45
C VAL A 10 10.52 22.57 39.51
N GLY A 11 9.80 21.62 38.90
CA GLY A 11 10.31 20.84 37.78
C GLY A 11 10.40 21.73 36.55
N ILE A 12 11.62 22.17 36.22
CA ILE A 12 11.92 22.81 34.93
C ILE A 12 11.86 21.69 33.88
N PHE A 13 10.73 21.58 33.17
CA PHE A 13 10.67 20.86 31.91
C PHE A 13 11.36 21.72 30.85
N LEU A 14 12.64 21.42 30.60
CA LEU A 14 13.31 21.84 29.37
C LEU A 14 12.63 21.13 28.20
N PHE A 15 11.64 21.78 27.61
CA PHE A 15 11.20 21.45 26.26
C PHE A 15 12.32 21.89 25.32
N LEU A 16 13.12 20.95 24.84
CA LEU A 16 13.84 21.15 23.58
C LEU A 16 12.75 21.31 22.51
N GLN A 17 12.47 22.56 22.15
CA GLN A 17 11.77 22.86 20.89
C GLN A 17 12.70 22.41 19.78
N ILE A 18 12.49 21.19 19.29
CA ILE A 18 13.06 20.76 18.03
C ILE A 18 12.18 21.43 16.97
N ASP A 19 12.71 22.48 16.36
CA ASP A 19 12.09 23.12 15.20
C ASP A 19 12.20 22.17 14.00
N VAL A 20 11.25 21.25 13.86
CA VAL A 20 11.10 20.45 12.65
C VAL A 20 10.51 21.35 11.57
N TYR A 21 11.13 21.35 10.39
CA TYR A 21 10.65 22.16 9.26
C TYR A 21 9.42 21.49 8.68
N ALA A 22 8.31 22.21 8.62
CA ALA A 22 7.07 21.63 8.15
C ALA A 22 7.09 21.53 6.61
N GLN A 23 6.99 20.30 6.14
CA GLN A 23 6.68 19.96 4.76
C GLN A 23 5.38 19.16 4.74
N ALA A 24 4.47 19.60 3.89
CA ALA A 24 3.14 19.02 3.79
C ALA A 24 3.07 17.88 2.76
N GLU A 25 4.11 17.70 1.94
CA GLU A 25 4.19 16.67 0.89
C GLU A 25 4.32 15.27 1.49
N TYR A 26 3.78 14.29 0.77
CA TYR A 26 3.80 12.88 1.12
C TYR A 26 5.02 12.16 0.53
N VAL A 27 5.57 11.22 1.28
CA VAL A 27 6.61 10.30 0.80
C VAL A 27 5.96 9.19 -0.02
N ASP A 28 6.44 8.98 -1.24
CA ASP A 28 5.97 7.92 -2.17
C ASP A 28 5.87 6.58 -1.43
N GLU A 29 4.76 5.85 -1.62
CA GLU A 29 4.42 4.64 -0.88
C GLU A 29 5.41 3.49 -1.09
N SER A 30 6.30 3.59 -2.09
CA SER A 30 7.36 2.61 -2.36
C SER A 30 8.70 2.99 -1.70
N ASN A 31 8.78 4.06 -0.91
CA ASN A 31 10.03 4.48 -0.28
C ASN A 31 10.43 3.47 0.83
N PRO A 32 11.70 3.00 0.85
CA PRO A 32 12.17 2.01 1.83
C PRO A 32 12.18 2.50 3.29
N VAL A 33 11.96 3.79 3.53
CA VAL A 33 11.81 4.34 4.88
C VAL A 33 10.66 3.70 5.64
N TYR A 34 9.59 3.27 4.97
CA TYR A 34 8.46 2.62 5.64
C TYR A 34 8.84 1.27 6.25
N ASP A 35 9.61 0.46 5.53
CA ASP A 35 10.12 -0.84 6.01
C ASP A 35 11.14 -0.62 7.14
N PHE A 36 11.98 0.41 7.03
CA PHE A 36 12.88 0.81 8.11
C PHE A 36 12.13 1.21 9.38
N LEU A 37 11.10 2.06 9.28
CA LEU A 37 10.31 2.50 10.44
C LEU A 37 9.50 1.34 11.05
N GLU A 38 8.97 0.43 10.24
CA GLU A 38 8.28 -0.78 10.72
C GLU A 38 9.23 -1.70 11.47
N ARG A 39 10.48 -1.85 11.01
CA ARG A 39 11.52 -2.54 11.79
C ARG A 39 11.82 -1.81 13.09
N MET A 40 12.02 -0.49 13.06
CA MET A 40 12.32 0.30 14.27
C MET A 40 11.21 0.18 15.31
N GLU A 41 9.95 0.09 14.87
CA GLU A 41 8.80 -0.22 15.71
C GLU A 41 8.89 -1.65 16.27
N THR A 42 9.18 -2.65 15.44
CA THR A 42 9.25 -4.07 15.83
C THR A 42 10.34 -4.34 16.88
N ILE A 43 11.50 -3.70 16.76
CA ILE A 43 12.60 -3.81 17.74
C ILE A 43 12.42 -2.88 18.96
N GLN A 44 11.29 -2.15 19.03
CA GLN A 44 10.93 -1.21 20.10
C GLN A 44 11.90 -0.01 20.27
N VAL A 45 12.57 0.39 19.20
CA VAL A 45 13.30 1.67 19.15
C VAL A 45 12.31 2.81 18.92
N LEU A 46 11.34 2.60 18.04
CA LEU A 46 10.25 3.52 17.75
C LEU A 46 8.97 3.10 18.48
N ASN A 47 8.22 4.08 18.96
CA ASN A 47 6.86 3.88 19.49
C ASN A 47 5.88 4.69 18.64
N ASP A 48 4.59 4.36 18.70
CA ASP A 48 3.51 5.16 18.08
C ASP A 48 3.64 5.34 16.55
N TYR A 49 4.41 4.47 15.89
CA TYR A 49 4.36 4.29 14.45
C TYR A 49 3.21 3.34 14.10
N ASN A 50 2.49 3.63 13.03
CA ASN A 50 1.41 2.79 12.56
C ASN A 50 1.51 2.68 11.03
N SER A 51 1.79 1.48 10.53
CA SER A 51 1.93 1.18 9.11
C SER A 51 0.59 0.95 8.38
N PHE A 52 -0.56 1.04 9.07
CA PHE A 52 -1.88 0.76 8.49
C PHE A 52 -2.20 1.65 7.29
N GLU A 53 -1.84 2.94 7.35
CA GLU A 53 -2.12 3.92 6.29
C GLU A 53 -0.81 4.54 5.81
N ILE A 54 -0.52 4.35 4.52
CA ILE A 54 0.56 5.01 3.80
C ILE A 54 0.00 5.57 2.47
N PRO A 55 0.50 6.70 1.96
CA PRO A 55 1.72 7.39 2.39
C PRO A 55 1.55 8.30 3.63
N LYS A 56 2.68 8.69 4.24
CA LYS A 56 2.79 9.69 5.31
C LYS A 56 3.49 10.95 4.81
N THR A 57 3.25 12.09 5.45
CA THR A 57 3.95 13.34 5.12
C THR A 57 5.45 13.25 5.43
N ARG A 58 6.29 13.99 4.71
CA ARG A 58 7.73 14.09 4.97
C ARG A 58 8.00 14.59 6.40
N LYS A 59 7.17 15.51 6.91
CA LYS A 59 7.21 15.97 8.30
C LYS A 59 6.92 14.84 9.31
N GLU A 60 5.96 13.96 9.04
CA GLU A 60 5.73 12.78 9.90
C GLU A 60 6.91 11.82 9.90
N ILE A 61 7.48 11.56 8.73
CA ILE A 61 8.65 10.69 8.61
C ILE A 61 9.85 11.28 9.38
N SER A 62 10.10 12.59 9.27
CA SER A 62 11.19 13.24 10.00
C SER A 62 11.00 13.18 11.53
N PHE A 63 9.77 13.30 12.05
CA PHE A 63 9.50 13.09 13.48
C PHE A 63 9.87 11.67 13.94
N TYR A 64 9.56 10.66 13.12
CA TYR A 64 9.93 9.28 13.44
C TYR A 64 11.44 9.06 13.34
N LEU A 65 12.11 9.61 12.33
CA LEU A 65 13.56 9.52 12.18
C LEU A 65 14.31 10.21 13.35
N LEU A 66 13.82 11.35 13.84
CA LEU A 66 14.37 12.00 15.05
C LEU A 66 14.25 11.11 16.28
N ALA A 67 13.09 10.47 16.49
CA ALA A 67 12.89 9.56 17.61
C ALA A 67 13.81 8.32 17.55
N VAL A 68 14.22 7.91 16.34
CA VAL A 68 15.21 6.84 16.13
C VAL A 68 16.63 7.36 16.35
N LEU A 69 16.98 8.55 15.85
CA LEU A 69 18.27 9.22 16.07
C LEU A 69 18.61 9.38 17.55
N ASP A 70 17.63 9.74 18.37
CA ASP A 70 17.76 9.87 19.83
C ASP A 70 18.11 8.55 20.53
N LYS A 71 17.94 7.41 19.85
CA LYS A 71 18.17 6.05 20.35
C LYS A 71 19.12 5.26 19.44
N GLN A 72 19.91 5.94 18.62
CA GLN A 72 20.78 5.32 17.61
C GLN A 72 21.81 4.35 18.21
N GLU A 73 22.11 4.46 19.50
CA GLU A 73 22.98 3.54 20.23
C GLU A 73 22.41 2.11 20.34
N LYS A 74 21.09 1.95 20.18
CA LYS A 74 20.41 0.65 20.15
C LYS A 74 20.48 -0.05 18.80
N LEU A 75 20.93 0.65 17.77
CA LEU A 75 20.96 0.16 16.41
C LEU A 75 22.25 -0.62 16.12
N ASP A 76 22.12 -1.69 15.34
CA ASP A 76 23.27 -2.36 14.77
C ASP A 76 23.99 -1.48 13.73
N ALA A 77 25.09 -1.99 13.17
CA ALA A 77 25.90 -1.21 12.23
C ALA A 77 25.16 -0.91 10.90
N ASN A 78 24.37 -1.86 10.39
CA ASN A 78 23.62 -1.70 9.15
C ASN A 78 22.46 -0.71 9.35
N ASP A 79 21.70 -0.86 10.43
CA ASP A 79 20.58 0.03 10.76
C ASP A 79 21.06 1.48 10.99
N ARG A 80 22.26 1.68 11.58
CA ARG A 80 22.86 3.04 11.69
C ARG A 80 23.23 3.64 10.35
N LEU A 81 23.71 2.84 9.41
CA LEU A 81 24.04 3.31 8.06
C LEU A 81 22.76 3.64 7.28
N MET A 82 21.72 2.81 7.37
CA MET A 82 20.40 3.11 6.81
C MET A 82 19.83 4.40 7.40
N LEU A 83 19.88 4.57 8.73
CA LEU A 83 19.44 5.79 9.39
C LEU A 83 20.17 7.02 8.85
N LYS A 84 21.49 6.92 8.63
CA LYS A 84 22.29 8.00 8.06
C LYS A 84 21.88 8.33 6.62
N ASP A 85 21.60 7.33 5.80
CA ASP A 85 21.12 7.53 4.43
C ASP A 85 19.75 8.24 4.44
N PHE A 86 18.79 7.80 5.26
CA PHE A 86 17.51 8.49 5.44
C PHE A 86 17.67 9.91 6.01
N CYS A 87 18.56 10.13 6.98
CA CYS A 87 18.82 11.47 7.48
C CYS A 87 19.42 12.40 6.41
N SER A 88 20.05 11.86 5.38
CA SER A 88 20.55 12.61 4.23
C SER A 88 19.41 12.94 3.26
N GLU A 89 18.51 12.00 2.98
CA GLU A 89 17.30 12.23 2.17
C GLU A 89 16.36 13.26 2.81
N PHE A 90 16.18 13.19 4.13
CA PHE A 90 15.26 14.01 4.91
C PHE A 90 15.95 15.20 5.62
N GLU A 91 17.16 15.57 5.20
CA GLU A 91 17.97 16.62 5.85
C GLU A 91 17.20 17.94 5.97
N PHE A 92 16.46 18.31 4.93
CA PHE A 92 15.70 19.54 4.93
C PHE A 92 14.62 19.56 6.01
N GLU A 93 13.87 18.48 6.17
CA GLU A 93 12.81 18.39 7.17
C GLU A 93 13.38 18.29 8.58
N LEU A 94 14.52 17.62 8.73
CA LEU A 94 15.20 17.42 10.01
C LEU A 94 15.91 18.69 10.51
N TYR A 95 16.58 19.42 9.63
CA TYR A 95 17.53 20.47 10.01
C TYR A 95 17.36 21.79 9.25
N GLY A 96 16.55 21.81 8.18
CA GLY A 96 16.36 22.99 7.32
C GLY A 96 17.58 23.33 6.47
N THR A 97 18.49 22.38 6.32
CA THR A 97 19.71 22.51 5.54
C THR A 97 19.69 21.57 4.34
N LEU A 98 20.56 21.81 3.38
CA LEU A 98 20.69 21.05 2.13
C LEU A 98 22.17 20.70 1.86
N ASN A 99 22.96 20.49 2.92
CA ASN A 99 24.39 20.20 2.83
C ASN A 99 24.67 18.82 2.22
N SER A 100 23.80 17.86 2.48
CA SER A 100 23.76 16.51 1.93
C SER A 100 22.97 16.43 0.63
N SER A 101 22.59 17.56 0.04
CA SER A 101 21.94 17.65 -1.28
C SER A 101 22.91 18.12 -2.36
N SER A 102 22.67 17.74 -3.61
CA SER A 102 23.39 18.20 -4.80
C SER A 102 22.42 18.48 -5.95
N GLY A 103 22.66 19.55 -6.69
CA GLY A 103 21.76 20.03 -7.75
C GLY A 103 22.50 20.11 -9.08
N LEU A 104 21.92 19.56 -10.16
CA LEU A 104 22.58 19.56 -11.48
C LEU A 104 22.67 20.95 -12.11
N ILE A 105 21.65 21.80 -11.95
CA ILE A 105 21.55 23.10 -12.64
C ILE A 105 22.26 24.24 -11.88
N GLU A 106 22.19 24.28 -10.54
CA GLU A 106 22.66 25.44 -9.75
C GLU A 106 24.06 25.30 -9.14
N ASN A 107 24.59 24.07 -8.99
CA ASN A 107 25.83 23.85 -8.22
C ASN A 107 27.02 23.46 -9.10
N ASN A 108 28.11 24.24 -9.04
CA ASN A 108 29.42 23.93 -9.66
C ASN A 108 30.11 22.66 -9.11
N CYS A 109 29.46 21.92 -8.20
CA CYS A 109 30.01 20.75 -7.52
C CYS A 109 29.11 19.51 -7.64
N TYR A 110 28.24 19.43 -8.66
CA TYR A 110 27.46 18.21 -8.91
C TYR A 110 28.39 17.02 -9.17
N ASN A 111 28.24 15.97 -8.36
CA ASN A 111 28.93 14.71 -8.56
C ASN A 111 27.90 13.58 -8.54
N PHE A 112 27.70 12.98 -9.71
CA PHE A 112 26.78 11.86 -9.90
C PHE A 112 27.07 10.67 -8.95
N PHE A 113 28.35 10.42 -8.64
CA PHE A 113 28.78 9.32 -7.78
C PHE A 113 28.85 9.69 -6.29
N SER A 114 28.36 10.87 -5.90
CA SER A 114 28.27 11.20 -4.48
C SER A 114 27.10 10.49 -3.80
N GLU A 115 27.25 10.24 -2.50
CA GLU A 115 26.16 9.79 -1.62
C GLU A 115 25.29 10.96 -1.13
N LYS A 116 25.27 12.08 -1.86
CA LYS A 116 24.32 13.15 -1.60
C LYS A 116 23.00 12.83 -2.26
N GLU A 117 21.91 13.35 -1.71
CA GLU A 117 20.62 13.35 -2.37
C GLU A 117 20.71 14.26 -3.61
N LYS A 118 20.44 13.72 -4.79
CA LYS A 118 20.58 14.42 -6.06
C LYS A 118 19.22 14.96 -6.49
N TYR A 119 19.26 16.15 -7.06
CA TYR A 119 18.14 16.81 -7.71
C TYR A 119 18.58 17.40 -9.05
N LEU A 120 17.66 17.48 -10.00
CA LEU A 120 17.82 18.35 -11.17
C LEU A 120 17.98 19.80 -10.69
N TYR A 121 17.10 20.20 -9.78
CA TYR A 121 17.02 21.53 -9.21
C TYR A 121 16.40 21.45 -7.81
N PHE A 122 16.90 22.26 -6.89
CA PHE A 122 16.22 22.50 -5.63
C PHE A 122 16.35 23.97 -5.24
N PHE A 123 15.36 24.48 -4.53
CA PHE A 123 15.33 25.80 -3.96
C PHE A 123 14.70 25.72 -2.57
N SER A 124 15.19 26.53 -1.65
CA SER A 124 14.57 26.69 -0.34
C SER A 124 14.80 28.08 0.22
N GLU A 125 13.71 28.70 0.66
CA GLU A 125 13.69 29.88 1.50
C GLU A 125 12.87 29.59 2.76
N LYS A 126 13.56 29.57 3.90
CA LYS A 126 13.01 29.21 5.21
C LYS A 126 11.72 30.00 5.51
N GLY A 127 10.66 29.28 5.88
CA GLY A 127 9.37 29.87 6.27
C GLY A 127 8.53 30.41 5.11
N LYS A 128 9.02 30.33 3.86
CA LYS A 128 8.33 30.90 2.69
C LYS A 128 8.01 29.86 1.64
N ALA A 129 9.01 29.23 1.06
CA ALA A 129 8.82 28.31 -0.04
C ALA A 129 10.01 27.37 -0.19
N ASN A 130 9.74 26.13 -0.59
CA ASN A 130 10.75 25.23 -1.11
C ASN A 130 10.22 24.54 -2.38
N LEU A 131 11.16 24.07 -3.20
CA LEU A 131 10.88 23.38 -4.46
C LEU A 131 12.01 22.40 -4.71
N PHE A 132 11.66 21.18 -5.07
CA PHE A 132 12.59 20.12 -5.42
C PHE A 132 12.11 19.46 -6.68
N ILE A 133 13.01 19.28 -7.64
CA ILE A 133 12.72 18.72 -8.96
C ILE A 133 13.70 17.58 -9.20
N ASN A 134 13.16 16.43 -9.56
CA ASN A 134 13.90 15.22 -9.89
C ASN A 134 13.60 14.75 -11.31
N LEU A 135 14.61 14.19 -11.97
CA LEU A 135 14.47 13.37 -13.17
C LEU A 135 14.32 11.90 -12.77
N LEU A 136 13.45 11.21 -13.50
CA LEU A 136 13.18 9.79 -13.32
C LEU A 136 13.60 9.04 -14.57
N ALA A 137 14.30 7.93 -14.39
CA ALA A 137 14.55 6.98 -15.46
C ALA A 137 14.48 5.55 -14.93
N GLU A 138 13.87 4.66 -15.70
CA GLU A 138 13.76 3.24 -15.38
C GLU A 138 13.92 2.41 -16.65
N GLY A 139 14.77 1.40 -16.59
CA GLY A 139 14.88 0.34 -17.58
C GLY A 139 14.48 -0.98 -16.96
N GLN A 140 13.54 -1.70 -17.55
CA GLN A 140 13.10 -3.00 -17.07
C GLN A 140 13.10 -4.03 -18.19
N THR A 141 13.65 -5.22 -17.96
CA THR A 141 13.52 -6.36 -18.87
C THR A 141 12.75 -7.47 -18.18
N ILE A 142 11.78 -8.05 -18.89
CA ILE A 142 10.91 -9.12 -18.41
C ILE A 142 11.07 -10.32 -19.33
N PHE A 143 11.34 -11.48 -18.75
CA PHE A 143 11.33 -12.78 -19.42
C PHE A 143 10.21 -13.64 -18.85
N TYR A 144 9.42 -14.26 -19.73
CA TYR A 144 8.35 -15.19 -19.38
C TYR A 144 8.53 -16.50 -20.13
N ASN A 145 8.49 -17.61 -19.39
CA ASN A 145 8.55 -18.97 -19.89
C ASN A 145 7.37 -19.77 -19.34
N ASP A 146 6.47 -20.23 -20.20
CA ASP A 146 5.46 -21.24 -19.89
C ASP A 146 5.91 -22.57 -20.50
N ARG A 147 6.19 -23.53 -19.62
CA ARG A 147 6.76 -24.83 -20.00
C ARG A 147 5.77 -25.72 -20.74
N LEU A 148 4.48 -25.62 -20.44
CA LEU A 148 3.47 -26.52 -21.01
C LEU A 148 3.02 -26.05 -22.38
N SER A 149 2.76 -24.75 -22.49
CA SER A 149 2.40 -24.13 -23.76
C SER A 149 3.62 -23.94 -24.66
N LYS A 150 4.84 -24.17 -24.15
CA LYS A 150 6.13 -23.93 -24.82
C LYS A 150 6.26 -22.48 -25.31
N VAL A 151 5.73 -21.55 -24.53
CA VAL A 151 5.72 -20.12 -24.85
C VAL A 151 6.90 -19.45 -24.16
N ASN A 152 7.70 -18.72 -24.93
CA ASN A 152 8.80 -17.89 -24.43
C ASN A 152 8.58 -16.46 -24.94
N LEU A 153 8.40 -15.52 -24.03
CA LEU A 153 8.17 -14.12 -24.34
C LEU A 153 9.20 -13.26 -23.61
N SER A 154 9.60 -12.17 -24.24
CA SER A 154 10.41 -11.15 -23.59
C SER A 154 9.98 -9.75 -24.01
N THR A 155 10.24 -8.80 -23.13
CA THR A 155 10.07 -7.37 -23.39
C THR A 155 11.13 -6.60 -22.64
N SER A 156 11.48 -5.42 -23.16
CA SER A 156 12.15 -4.37 -22.41
C SER A 156 11.29 -3.11 -22.39
N LEU A 157 11.18 -2.49 -21.23
CA LEU A 157 10.48 -1.23 -21.01
C LEU A 157 11.52 -0.15 -20.72
N GLY A 158 11.39 0.98 -21.40
CA GLY A 158 12.14 2.21 -21.07
C GLY A 158 11.17 3.27 -20.61
N ILE A 159 11.39 3.83 -19.42
CA ILE A 159 10.52 4.84 -18.81
C ILE A 159 11.39 6.03 -18.44
N ILE A 160 10.93 7.22 -18.81
CA ILE A 160 11.56 8.49 -18.45
C ILE A 160 10.50 9.46 -17.94
N GLY A 161 10.90 10.37 -17.07
CA GLY A 161 9.98 11.37 -16.55
C GLY A 161 10.63 12.28 -15.53
N GLY A 162 9.81 12.84 -14.67
CA GLY A 162 10.26 13.63 -13.55
C GLY A 162 9.21 13.70 -12.45
N ASP A 163 9.66 14.11 -11.28
CA ASP A 163 8.80 14.55 -10.20
C ASP A 163 9.22 15.92 -9.71
N LEU A 164 8.25 16.69 -9.23
CA LEU A 164 8.48 17.94 -8.54
C LEU A 164 7.61 17.95 -7.29
N ARG A 165 8.14 18.55 -6.23
CA ARG A 165 7.46 18.73 -4.96
C ARG A 165 7.88 20.06 -4.33
N GLY A 166 7.00 20.62 -3.51
CA GLY A 166 7.35 21.80 -2.73
C GLY A 166 6.29 22.14 -1.70
N THR A 167 6.68 22.99 -0.76
CA THR A 167 5.79 23.56 0.26
C THR A 167 5.89 25.08 0.28
N PHE A 168 4.74 25.74 0.40
CA PHE A 168 4.60 27.17 0.67
C PHE A 168 4.20 27.41 2.12
N ILE A 169 4.82 28.42 2.74
CA ILE A 169 4.58 28.91 4.10
C ILE A 169 4.49 27.79 5.15
N ASP A 170 5.30 26.73 4.93
CA ASP A 170 5.44 25.56 5.81
C ASP A 170 4.12 24.80 6.06
N LYS A 171 3.09 25.01 5.22
CA LYS A 171 1.74 24.46 5.43
C LYS A 171 1.13 23.87 4.17
N PHE A 172 1.34 24.50 3.01
CA PHE A 172 0.66 24.12 1.77
C PHE A 172 1.64 23.42 0.85
N GLY A 173 1.50 22.11 0.72
CA GLY A 173 2.35 21.26 -0.11
C GLY A 173 1.73 20.98 -1.47
N PHE A 174 2.58 20.70 -2.44
CA PHE A 174 2.19 20.20 -3.75
C PHE A 174 3.19 19.16 -4.23
N ALA A 175 2.71 18.21 -5.02
CA ALA A 175 3.57 17.30 -5.76
C ALA A 175 2.96 16.99 -7.12
N LEU A 176 3.82 16.75 -8.10
CA LEU A 176 3.47 16.28 -9.43
C LEU A 176 4.53 15.29 -9.90
N LYS A 177 4.11 14.16 -10.43
CA LYS A 177 4.96 13.13 -11.02
C LYS A 177 4.37 12.73 -12.36
N GLY A 178 5.20 12.67 -13.38
CA GLY A 178 4.80 12.30 -14.73
C GLY A 178 5.88 11.49 -15.41
N THR A 179 5.49 10.38 -16.03
CA THR A 179 6.39 9.51 -16.78
C THR A 179 5.77 9.14 -18.13
N ASN A 180 6.65 8.94 -19.12
CA ASN A 180 6.32 8.31 -20.39
C ASN A 180 7.20 7.06 -20.53
N GLY A 181 6.57 5.99 -20.98
CA GLY A 181 7.21 4.70 -21.20
C GLY A 181 7.00 4.19 -22.61
N VAL A 182 7.92 3.32 -23.02
CA VAL A 182 7.87 2.60 -24.29
C VAL A 182 8.17 1.13 -24.06
N ASN A 183 7.37 0.27 -24.67
CA ASN A 183 7.54 -1.18 -24.71
C ASN A 183 8.29 -1.60 -25.98
N PHE A 184 9.37 -2.34 -25.80
CA PHE A 184 10.10 -3.00 -26.87
C PHE A 184 9.95 -4.52 -26.73
N GLY A 185 9.31 -5.15 -27.71
CA GLY A 185 9.13 -6.61 -27.74
C GLY A 185 7.69 -7.01 -27.46
N ASN A 186 7.49 -8.12 -26.73
CA ASN A 186 6.19 -8.74 -26.64
C ASN A 186 5.26 -8.04 -25.64
N LYS A 187 4.11 -7.54 -26.14
CA LYS A 187 3.10 -6.87 -25.32
C LYS A 187 2.51 -7.72 -24.20
N ARG A 188 2.30 -9.02 -24.41
CA ARG A 188 1.79 -9.93 -23.37
C ARG A 188 2.79 -10.08 -22.22
N ALA A 189 4.10 -10.06 -22.51
CA ALA A 189 5.12 -10.00 -21.47
C ALA A 189 5.13 -8.64 -20.74
N ALA A 190 4.89 -7.53 -21.45
CA ALA A 190 4.78 -6.20 -20.83
C ALA A 190 3.60 -6.10 -19.85
N LEU A 191 2.47 -6.72 -20.17
CA LEU A 191 1.29 -6.76 -19.29
C LEU A 191 1.52 -7.52 -17.97
N LEU A 192 2.66 -8.18 -17.78
CA LEU A 192 3.05 -8.72 -16.48
C LEU A 192 3.45 -7.62 -15.47
N ARG A 193 3.76 -6.41 -15.95
CA ARG A 193 3.87 -5.22 -15.11
C ARG A 193 2.46 -4.75 -14.73
N LYS A 194 2.11 -4.84 -13.45
CA LYS A 194 0.78 -4.51 -12.91
C LYS A 194 0.16 -3.23 -13.48
N GLY A 195 0.92 -2.13 -13.50
CA GLY A 195 0.45 -0.83 -13.97
C GLY A 195 0.02 -0.77 -15.44
N LEU A 196 0.56 -1.67 -16.28
CA LEU A 196 0.22 -1.72 -17.70
C LEU A 196 -1.08 -2.46 -17.98
N VAL A 197 -1.58 -3.30 -17.06
CA VAL A 197 -2.81 -4.06 -17.25
C VAL A 197 -4.02 -3.14 -17.41
N TYR A 198 -4.06 -2.05 -16.64
CA TYR A 198 -5.15 -1.07 -16.64
C TYR A 198 -4.79 0.23 -17.37
N ASN A 199 -3.58 0.35 -17.93
CA ASN A 199 -3.18 1.57 -18.63
C ASN A 199 -3.97 1.69 -19.94
N PHE A 200 -4.90 2.64 -19.99
CA PHE A 200 -5.77 2.80 -21.16
C PHE A 200 -4.97 3.07 -22.44
N LYS A 201 -4.00 3.98 -22.38
CA LYS A 201 -3.20 4.32 -23.57
C LYS A 201 -2.48 3.09 -24.09
N PHE A 202 -1.83 2.32 -23.23
CA PHE A 202 -1.16 1.07 -23.61
C PHE A 202 -2.11 0.06 -24.24
N ASN A 203 -3.35 -0.06 -23.74
CA ASN A 203 -4.31 -1.08 -24.16
C ASN A 203 -5.28 -0.63 -25.27
N GLU A 204 -5.19 0.62 -25.73
CA GLU A 204 -6.09 1.21 -26.74
C GLU A 204 -6.11 0.39 -28.05
N LYS A 205 -4.94 -0.12 -28.47
CA LYS A 205 -4.76 -0.90 -29.70
C LYS A 205 -3.80 -2.06 -29.47
N SER A 206 -3.87 -3.11 -30.29
CA SER A 206 -3.01 -4.28 -30.17
C SER A 206 -1.52 -3.98 -30.41
N ASP A 207 -1.21 -3.01 -31.26
CA ASP A 207 0.14 -2.58 -31.66
C ASP A 207 0.69 -1.39 -30.85
N GLU A 208 -0.13 -0.80 -29.97
CA GLU A 208 0.31 0.32 -29.13
C GLU A 208 1.41 -0.13 -28.16
N SER A 209 2.44 0.70 -28.07
CA SER A 209 3.68 0.42 -27.34
C SER A 209 4.02 1.52 -26.33
N PHE A 210 3.35 2.68 -26.42
CA PHE A 210 3.54 3.79 -25.50
C PHE A 210 2.54 3.72 -24.34
N PHE A 211 2.98 4.21 -23.19
CA PHE A 211 2.16 4.35 -22.01
C PHE A 211 2.65 5.53 -21.18
N ASP A 212 1.74 6.13 -20.42
CA ASP A 212 2.04 7.24 -19.52
C ASP A 212 1.44 6.98 -18.14
N GLU A 213 2.08 7.53 -17.11
CA GLU A 213 1.55 7.55 -15.75
C GLU A 213 1.70 8.95 -15.17
N THR A 214 0.67 9.41 -14.47
CA THR A 214 0.66 10.71 -13.81
C THR A 214 0.04 10.61 -12.43
N SER A 215 0.63 11.32 -11.48
CA SER A 215 0.08 11.56 -10.16
C SER A 215 0.38 12.99 -9.73
N GLY A 216 -0.46 13.54 -8.87
CA GLY A 216 -0.25 14.88 -8.35
C GLY A 216 -1.32 15.27 -7.36
N TYR A 217 -0.95 16.11 -6.41
CA TYR A 217 -1.85 16.53 -5.35
C TYR A 217 -1.47 17.90 -4.79
N LEU A 218 -2.45 18.51 -4.13
CA LEU A 218 -2.28 19.62 -3.21
C LEU A 218 -2.64 19.13 -1.80
N THR A 219 -1.94 19.66 -0.81
CA THR A 219 -2.10 19.26 0.59
C THR A 219 -1.92 20.46 1.50
N ALA A 220 -2.61 20.43 2.65
CA ALA A 220 -2.44 21.39 3.71
C ALA A 220 -2.17 20.62 5.01
N ASP A 221 -0.97 20.76 5.57
CA ASP A 221 -0.60 20.25 6.89
C ASP A 221 -0.72 21.40 7.91
N LEU A 222 -1.79 21.36 8.71
CA LEU A 222 -2.08 22.32 9.76
C LEU A 222 -1.80 21.71 11.14
N ASP A 223 -0.74 20.89 11.22
CA ASP A 223 -0.27 20.17 12.40
C ASP A 223 -1.20 19.03 12.83
N LEU A 224 -2.27 19.35 13.55
CA LEU A 224 -3.24 18.34 14.02
C LEU A 224 -4.19 17.88 12.93
N VAL A 225 -4.41 18.71 11.92
CA VAL A 225 -5.38 18.50 10.86
C VAL A 225 -4.69 18.58 9.51
N LYS A 226 -4.97 17.62 8.64
CA LYS A 226 -4.41 17.56 7.29
C LYS A 226 -5.52 17.43 6.26
N PHE A 227 -5.36 18.15 5.17
CA PHE A 227 -6.23 18.05 4.00
C PHE A 227 -5.42 17.67 2.78
N LYS A 228 -6.00 16.87 1.89
CA LYS A 228 -5.40 16.51 0.62
C LYS A 228 -6.44 16.52 -0.48
N VAL A 229 -6.07 16.97 -1.66
CA VAL A 229 -6.84 16.79 -2.89
C VAL A 229 -5.90 16.39 -4.00
N GLY A 230 -6.17 15.29 -4.67
CA GLY A 230 -5.36 14.88 -5.81
C GLY A 230 -5.52 13.43 -6.18
N ARG A 231 -4.57 12.97 -6.99
CA ARG A 231 -4.48 11.64 -7.55
C ARG A 231 -3.13 11.05 -7.24
N ASP A 232 -3.10 10.04 -6.41
CA ASP A 232 -1.92 9.22 -6.15
C ASP A 232 -2.32 7.87 -5.56
N ARG A 233 -1.34 7.08 -5.11
CA ARG A 233 -1.58 5.78 -4.50
C ARG A 233 -1.82 5.95 -3.00
N LEU A 234 -2.81 5.23 -2.50
CA LEU A 234 -3.07 5.03 -1.08
C LEU A 234 -3.03 3.53 -0.81
N LYS A 235 -2.41 3.13 0.30
CA LYS A 235 -2.42 1.76 0.79
C LYS A 235 -3.00 1.74 2.21
N VAL A 236 -3.99 0.87 2.42
CA VAL A 236 -4.72 0.73 3.69
C VAL A 236 -4.70 -0.74 4.10
N GLY A 237 -4.17 -1.05 5.27
CA GLY A 237 -4.01 -2.38 5.82
C GLY A 237 -2.57 -2.75 6.14
N TYR A 238 -2.41 -3.77 6.97
CA TYR A 238 -1.10 -4.28 7.39
C TYR A 238 -0.53 -5.32 6.43
N GLY A 239 0.77 -5.58 6.57
CA GLY A 239 1.45 -6.67 5.88
C GLY A 239 1.62 -6.48 4.37
N GLN A 240 2.23 -7.47 3.73
CA GLN A 240 2.52 -7.50 2.29
C GLN A 240 1.32 -7.96 1.47
N ILE A 241 0.52 -8.89 2.00
CA ILE A 241 -0.63 -9.47 1.28
C ILE A 241 -1.97 -9.02 1.87
N GLY A 242 -1.97 -8.51 3.11
CA GLY A 242 -3.18 -8.22 3.90
C GLY A 242 -3.88 -6.89 3.68
N LYS A 243 -3.44 -6.08 2.72
CA LYS A 243 -3.97 -4.72 2.52
C LYS A 243 -5.41 -4.76 1.97
N ILE A 244 -6.32 -4.04 2.64
CA ILE A 244 -7.71 -3.83 2.18
C ILE A 244 -7.70 -3.02 0.88
N ILE A 245 -6.88 -1.96 0.83
CA ILE A 245 -6.62 -1.17 -0.37
C ILE A 245 -5.13 -1.30 -0.69
N SER A 246 -4.84 -1.91 -1.84
CA SER A 246 -3.51 -2.28 -2.34
C SER A 246 -3.13 -1.46 -3.58
N ASP A 247 -2.04 -1.84 -4.24
CA ASP A 247 -1.58 -1.23 -5.49
C ASP A 247 -2.05 -1.96 -6.77
N ASP A 248 -2.95 -2.92 -6.65
CA ASP A 248 -3.46 -3.69 -7.79
C ASP A 248 -4.51 -2.93 -8.62
N ALA A 249 -5.23 -1.99 -8.01
CA ALA A 249 -6.19 -1.12 -8.68
C ALA A 249 -5.53 0.17 -9.23
N PRO A 250 -6.08 0.78 -10.31
CA PRO A 250 -5.62 2.08 -10.79
C PRO A 250 -5.68 3.17 -9.72
N VAL A 251 -4.77 4.15 -9.81
CA VAL A 251 -4.86 5.37 -9.01
C VAL A 251 -6.17 6.11 -9.31
N PHE A 252 -6.67 6.85 -8.32
CA PHE A 252 -7.93 7.57 -8.42
C PHE A 252 -7.83 8.94 -7.76
N ASP A 253 -8.75 9.83 -8.12
CA ASP A 253 -8.83 11.18 -7.55
C ASP A 253 -9.60 11.15 -6.24
N TYR A 254 -9.09 11.78 -5.19
CA TYR A 254 -9.76 11.83 -3.89
C TYR A 254 -9.51 13.12 -3.11
N LEU A 255 -10.44 13.38 -2.18
CA LEU A 255 -10.32 14.33 -1.09
C LEU A 255 -9.97 13.56 0.18
N GLY A 256 -8.93 13.98 0.89
CA GLY A 256 -8.48 13.39 2.13
C GLY A 256 -8.58 14.38 3.29
N PHE A 257 -8.92 13.87 4.47
CA PHE A 257 -8.96 14.60 5.72
C PHE A 257 -8.44 13.70 6.84
N ASN A 258 -7.43 14.18 7.58
CA ASN A 258 -6.85 13.40 8.67
C ASN A 258 -6.70 14.28 9.91
N ILE A 259 -7.00 13.71 11.08
CA ILE A 259 -6.71 14.29 12.39
C ILE A 259 -5.77 13.34 13.14
N ARG A 260 -4.71 13.87 13.73
CA ARG A 260 -3.84 13.09 14.61
C ARG A 260 -3.52 13.87 15.87
N TYR A 261 -3.79 13.27 17.02
CA TYR A 261 -3.47 13.85 18.31
C TYR A 261 -3.15 12.78 19.35
N LYS A 262 -1.87 12.68 19.74
CA LYS A 262 -1.39 11.74 20.76
C LYS A 262 -1.85 10.30 20.45
N PHE A 263 -2.74 9.75 21.28
CA PHE A 263 -3.26 8.39 21.18
C PHE A 263 -4.41 8.25 20.18
N PHE A 264 -4.93 9.35 19.63
CA PHE A 264 -6.09 9.35 18.74
C PHE A 264 -5.69 9.69 17.31
N SER A 265 -6.24 8.94 16.36
CA SER A 265 -6.17 9.24 14.94
C SER A 265 -7.55 9.10 14.29
N PHE A 266 -7.82 9.98 13.33
CA PHE A 266 -8.97 9.89 12.46
C PHE A 266 -8.51 10.11 11.03
N SER A 267 -8.89 9.21 10.15
CA SER A 267 -8.51 9.26 8.74
C SER A 267 -9.76 9.13 7.90
N TYR A 268 -9.88 9.94 6.86
CA TYR A 268 -11.01 9.94 5.95
C TYR A 268 -10.55 10.22 4.53
N PHE A 269 -11.15 9.55 3.57
CA PHE A 269 -11.12 10.02 2.19
C PHE A 269 -12.43 9.72 1.46
N HIS A 270 -12.70 10.52 0.44
CA HIS A 270 -13.75 10.26 -0.55
C HIS A 270 -13.17 10.43 -1.95
N GLY A 271 -13.35 9.42 -2.79
CA GLY A 271 -12.69 9.32 -4.09
C GLY A 271 -13.65 8.98 -5.22
N LYS A 272 -13.29 9.44 -6.43
CA LYS A 272 -13.97 9.08 -7.68
C LYS A 272 -13.26 7.90 -8.34
N LEU A 273 -14.00 6.85 -8.61
CA LEU A 273 -13.55 5.63 -9.26
C LEU A 273 -14.05 5.55 -10.70
N LEU A 274 -13.47 4.63 -11.46
CA LEU A 274 -13.94 4.24 -12.77
C LEU A 274 -14.90 3.05 -12.63
N GLY A 275 -16.14 3.25 -13.03
CA GLY A 275 -17.09 2.15 -13.22
C GLY A 275 -16.66 1.25 -14.37
N PHE A 276 -17.09 -0.01 -14.33
CA PHE A 276 -16.87 -0.98 -15.39
C PHE A 276 -18.21 -1.51 -15.91
N ASN A 277 -18.34 -1.63 -17.23
CA ASN A 277 -19.52 -2.14 -17.90
C ASN A 277 -19.13 -3.29 -18.83
N LEU A 278 -19.72 -4.46 -18.60
CA LEU A 278 -19.46 -5.68 -19.36
C LEU A 278 -19.92 -5.62 -20.82
N ILE A 279 -20.88 -4.74 -21.14
CA ILE A 279 -21.50 -4.65 -22.47
C ILE A 279 -20.79 -3.60 -23.35
N ASP A 280 -20.39 -2.48 -22.73
CA ASP A 280 -19.69 -1.39 -23.42
C ASP A 280 -18.55 -0.86 -22.55
N GLU A 281 -17.35 -1.37 -22.81
CA GLU A 281 -16.12 -0.98 -22.11
C GLU A 281 -15.78 0.51 -22.27
N LYS A 282 -16.37 1.20 -23.27
CA LYS A 282 -16.20 2.64 -23.48
C LYS A 282 -17.13 3.50 -22.62
N SER A 283 -18.14 2.88 -21.99
CA SER A 283 -19.09 3.55 -21.10
C SER A 283 -18.60 3.48 -19.66
N ILE A 284 -17.96 4.55 -19.20
CA ILE A 284 -17.52 4.69 -17.80
C ILE A 284 -18.65 5.33 -17.01
N SER A 285 -19.30 4.53 -16.17
CA SER A 285 -20.30 5.02 -15.21
C SER A 285 -19.62 5.68 -14.01
N GLU A 286 -20.33 6.64 -13.41
CA GLU A 286 -19.86 7.28 -12.18
C GLU A 286 -19.85 6.27 -11.03
N LYS A 287 -18.70 6.16 -10.37
CA LYS A 287 -18.46 5.30 -9.21
C LYS A 287 -17.62 6.06 -8.20
N PHE A 288 -17.86 5.82 -6.92
CA PHE A 288 -17.20 6.52 -5.82
C PHE A 288 -16.88 5.57 -4.68
N ILE A 289 -15.92 5.97 -3.86
CA ILE A 289 -15.55 5.30 -2.62
C ILE A 289 -15.53 6.31 -1.48
N GLY A 290 -16.07 5.93 -0.33
CA GLY A 290 -15.88 6.62 0.94
C GLY A 290 -15.13 5.71 1.90
N TYR A 291 -14.29 6.30 2.74
CA TYR A 291 -13.56 5.61 3.79
C TYR A 291 -13.44 6.51 5.01
N HIS A 292 -13.60 5.93 6.19
CA HIS A 292 -13.03 6.50 7.40
C HIS A 292 -12.43 5.44 8.32
N ARG A 293 -11.57 5.88 9.22
CA ARG A 293 -11.02 5.07 10.31
C ARG A 293 -10.82 5.93 11.53
N ILE A 294 -11.19 5.41 12.69
CA ILE A 294 -10.79 5.92 14.00
C ILE A 294 -9.77 4.93 14.58
N GLY A 295 -8.59 5.43 14.92
CA GLY A 295 -7.52 4.64 15.55
C GLY A 295 -7.18 5.12 16.95
N PHE A 296 -6.89 4.17 17.84
CA PHE A 296 -6.50 4.41 19.23
C PHE A 296 -5.22 3.64 19.60
N ASN A 297 -4.18 4.37 20.00
CA ASN A 297 -3.00 3.78 20.68
C ASN A 297 -3.39 3.49 22.13
N ILE A 298 -3.90 2.28 22.39
CA ILE A 298 -4.25 1.81 23.74
C ILE A 298 -3.03 1.81 24.66
N SER A 299 -1.85 1.53 24.10
CA SER A 299 -0.56 1.73 24.73
C SER A 299 0.48 2.05 23.67
N LYS A 300 1.73 2.34 24.08
CA LYS A 300 2.87 2.47 23.15
C LYS A 300 3.17 1.21 22.32
N HIS A 301 2.54 0.08 22.65
CA HIS A 301 2.72 -1.21 21.98
C HIS A 301 1.45 -1.85 21.40
N LEU A 302 0.31 -1.16 21.50
CA LEU A 302 -0.97 -1.69 21.05
C LEU A 302 -1.79 -0.57 20.42
N ASP A 303 -2.01 -0.67 19.12
CA ASP A 303 -2.94 0.15 18.33
C ASP A 303 -4.13 -0.69 17.91
N ILE A 304 -5.32 -0.09 17.98
CA ILE A 304 -6.57 -0.69 17.50
C ILE A 304 -7.30 0.35 16.66
N GLY A 305 -7.79 -0.05 15.50
CA GLY A 305 -8.63 0.76 14.64
C GLY A 305 -10.01 0.17 14.39
N LEU A 306 -10.96 1.06 14.12
CA LEU A 306 -12.30 0.75 13.62
C LEU A 306 -12.59 1.67 12.45
N GLY A 307 -13.10 1.14 11.35
CA GLY A 307 -13.45 1.96 10.20
C GLY A 307 -14.55 1.35 9.34
N GLU A 308 -15.02 2.16 8.41
CA GLU A 308 -16.01 1.79 7.42
C GLU A 308 -15.52 2.17 6.03
N ILE A 309 -15.92 1.39 5.04
CA ILE A 309 -15.71 1.65 3.61
C ILE A 309 -17.07 1.57 2.95
N VAL A 310 -17.33 2.45 1.98
CA VAL A 310 -18.51 2.34 1.12
C VAL A 310 -18.14 2.52 -0.33
N VAL A 311 -18.67 1.66 -1.20
CA VAL A 311 -18.61 1.82 -2.66
C VAL A 311 -20.02 1.97 -3.20
N TYR A 312 -20.21 3.02 -4.00
CA TYR A 312 -21.48 3.33 -4.62
C TYR A 312 -21.27 3.89 -6.03
N GLY A 313 -22.28 3.78 -6.88
CA GLY A 313 -22.19 4.29 -8.24
C GLY A 313 -23.53 4.40 -8.93
N ASN A 314 -23.46 4.63 -10.24
CA ASN A 314 -24.60 4.91 -11.12
C ASN A 314 -25.42 6.16 -10.68
N ARG A 315 -24.73 7.11 -10.04
CA ARG A 315 -25.26 8.41 -9.62
C ARG A 315 -24.10 9.37 -9.31
N GLY A 316 -24.41 10.65 -9.22
CA GLY A 316 -23.46 11.67 -8.78
C GLY A 316 -23.02 11.50 -7.32
N MET A 317 -22.06 12.32 -6.91
CA MET A 317 -21.53 12.33 -5.55
C MET A 317 -22.65 12.53 -4.51
N ASP A 318 -22.67 11.67 -3.49
CA ASP A 318 -23.67 11.70 -2.42
C ASP A 318 -23.12 12.46 -1.22
N PHE A 319 -23.76 13.58 -0.86
CA PHE A 319 -23.33 14.41 0.26
C PHE A 319 -23.39 13.69 1.61
N ALA A 320 -24.21 12.63 1.74
CA ALA A 320 -24.25 11.85 2.97
C ALA A 320 -22.92 11.11 3.22
N TYR A 321 -22.28 10.59 2.16
CA TYR A 321 -20.97 9.94 2.25
C TYR A 321 -19.80 10.92 2.28
N LEU A 322 -20.02 12.18 1.90
CA LEU A 322 -19.04 13.26 2.09
C LEU A 322 -18.87 13.71 3.54
N ASN A 323 -19.82 13.36 4.41
CA ASN A 323 -19.70 13.64 5.83
C ASN A 323 -18.73 12.62 6.46
N PRO A 324 -17.52 13.04 6.90
CA PRO A 324 -16.53 12.11 7.43
C PRO A 324 -17.00 11.41 8.72
N PHE A 325 -17.97 11.99 9.43
CA PHE A 325 -18.48 11.47 10.70
C PHE A 325 -19.80 10.68 10.54
N ALA A 326 -20.29 10.48 9.32
CA ALA A 326 -21.49 9.69 9.08
C ALA A 326 -21.20 8.20 9.20
N PHE A 327 -22.05 7.47 9.93
CA PHE A 327 -21.97 6.01 10.00
C PHE A 327 -22.52 5.40 8.70
N TYR A 328 -21.63 4.84 7.88
CA TYR A 328 -21.93 4.50 6.48
C TYR A 328 -22.99 3.43 6.35
N LYS A 329 -23.02 2.42 7.22
CA LYS A 329 -24.10 1.42 7.18
C LYS A 329 -25.49 2.03 7.40
N SER A 330 -25.60 3.04 8.26
CA SER A 330 -26.88 3.75 8.46
C SER A 330 -27.25 4.65 7.29
N VAL A 331 -26.26 5.25 6.61
CA VAL A 331 -26.49 6.02 5.40
C VAL A 331 -26.98 5.10 4.28
N GLU A 332 -26.37 3.92 4.12
CA GLU A 332 -26.75 2.89 3.15
C GLU A 332 -28.22 2.46 3.34
N HIS A 333 -28.62 2.14 4.58
CA HIS A 333 -30.03 1.83 4.90
C HIS A 333 -30.98 2.98 4.54
N SER A 334 -30.60 4.22 4.84
CA SER A 334 -31.39 5.41 4.49
C SER A 334 -31.46 5.64 2.97
N ASN A 335 -30.49 5.10 2.24
CA ASN A 335 -30.38 5.10 0.79
C ASN A 335 -30.98 3.83 0.15
N TYR A 336 -31.87 3.10 0.84
CA TYR A 336 -32.56 1.91 0.35
C TYR A 336 -31.64 0.72 0.03
N ASP A 337 -30.57 0.52 0.82
CA ASP A 337 -29.64 -0.61 0.74
C ASP A 337 -29.00 -0.78 -0.63
N ARG A 338 -28.81 0.33 -1.36
CA ARG A 338 -28.34 0.26 -2.76
C ARG A 338 -26.83 0.12 -2.86
N ASP A 339 -26.08 0.42 -1.80
CA ASP A 339 -24.64 0.61 -1.82
C ASP A 339 -23.91 -0.54 -1.12
N ASN A 340 -22.61 -0.65 -1.34
CA ASN A 340 -21.80 -1.67 -0.69
C ASN A 340 -21.01 -1.02 0.46
N SER A 341 -21.51 -1.16 1.69
CA SER A 341 -20.80 -0.69 2.89
C SER A 341 -20.23 -1.84 3.71
N MET A 342 -18.96 -1.75 4.07
CA MET A 342 -18.22 -2.72 4.88
C MET A 342 -17.71 -2.06 6.15
N LEU A 343 -17.67 -2.81 7.25
CA LEU A 343 -17.06 -2.43 8.54
C LEU A 343 -15.74 -3.20 8.71
N PHE A 344 -14.72 -2.60 9.30
CA PHE A 344 -13.51 -3.33 9.65
C PHE A 344 -12.94 -2.93 11.01
N VAL A 345 -12.24 -3.87 11.63
CA VAL A 345 -11.43 -3.69 12.84
C VAL A 345 -10.01 -4.12 12.52
N ASP A 346 -9.04 -3.35 12.98
CA ASP A 346 -7.63 -3.68 12.83
C ASP A 346 -6.88 -3.59 14.16
N VAL A 347 -5.79 -4.34 14.26
CA VAL A 347 -4.95 -4.40 15.45
C VAL A 347 -3.49 -4.49 15.05
N ASN A 348 -2.64 -3.76 15.77
CA ASN A 348 -1.19 -3.86 15.71
C ASN A 348 -0.63 -3.96 17.13
N ASN A 349 0.20 -4.97 17.36
CA ASN A 349 0.78 -5.28 18.67
C ASN A 349 2.25 -5.67 18.56
N ASN A 350 3.13 -4.87 19.17
CA ASN A 350 4.56 -5.15 19.28
C ASN A 350 5.01 -5.22 20.76
N SER A 351 4.18 -5.76 21.65
CA SER A 351 4.45 -5.84 23.10
C SER A 351 5.66 -6.72 23.44
N VAL A 352 5.99 -7.67 22.57
CA VAL A 352 7.19 -8.49 22.67
C VAL A 352 8.25 -7.88 21.75
N GLN A 353 9.41 -7.54 22.30
CA GLN A 353 10.50 -6.98 21.51
C GLN A 353 10.88 -7.96 20.39
N ARG A 354 11.14 -7.44 19.18
CA ARG A 354 11.47 -8.24 17.99
C ARG A 354 10.32 -9.10 17.44
N LEU A 355 9.08 -8.85 17.89
CA LEU A 355 7.88 -9.51 17.38
C LEU A 355 6.73 -8.52 17.28
N LYS A 356 6.29 -8.28 16.05
CA LYS A 356 5.07 -7.53 15.72
C LYS A 356 4.00 -8.51 15.27
N LEU A 357 2.82 -8.44 15.86
CA LEU A 357 1.61 -9.13 15.45
C LEU A 357 0.63 -8.10 14.90
N PHE A 358 -0.03 -8.41 13.79
CA PHE A 358 -1.04 -7.53 13.21
C PHE A 358 -2.21 -8.33 12.66
N GLY A 359 -3.34 -7.65 12.50
CA GLY A 359 -4.51 -8.27 11.89
C GLY A 359 -5.56 -7.26 11.47
N THR A 360 -6.45 -7.72 10.59
CA THR A 360 -7.57 -6.98 10.06
C THR A 360 -8.74 -7.93 9.86
N LEU A 361 -9.87 -7.60 10.45
CA LEU A 361 -11.15 -8.28 10.25
C LEU A 361 -12.09 -7.29 9.56
N LEU A 362 -12.50 -7.60 8.33
CA LEU A 362 -13.50 -6.83 7.59
C LEU A 362 -14.77 -7.67 7.44
N ILE A 363 -15.91 -7.02 7.64
CA ILE A 363 -17.25 -7.56 7.64
C ILE A 363 -18.05 -6.78 6.60
N ASP A 364 -18.50 -7.48 5.57
CA ASP A 364 -19.31 -6.91 4.48
C ASP A 364 -20.80 -7.05 4.83
N ASP A 365 -21.26 -8.28 5.02
CA ASP A 365 -22.57 -8.62 5.57
C ASP A 365 -22.43 -9.70 6.66
N ILE A 366 -23.30 -9.65 7.66
CA ILE A 366 -23.34 -10.64 8.74
C ILE A 366 -24.74 -10.77 9.32
N SER A 367 -25.20 -12.02 9.48
CA SER A 367 -26.41 -12.34 10.26
C SER A 367 -26.01 -13.13 11.47
N TYR A 368 -26.04 -12.48 12.65
CA TYR A 368 -25.65 -13.09 13.92
C TYR A 368 -26.31 -14.45 14.19
N GLY A 369 -27.60 -14.62 13.85
CA GLY A 369 -28.33 -15.88 14.03
C GLY A 369 -27.95 -17.01 13.06
N LYS A 370 -27.12 -16.72 12.05
CA LYS A 370 -26.70 -17.66 11.00
C LYS A 370 -25.18 -17.86 10.97
N ILE A 371 -24.43 -17.32 11.93
CA ILE A 371 -22.99 -17.57 12.02
C ILE A 371 -22.74 -19.07 12.17
N GLY A 372 -21.85 -19.62 11.35
CA GLY A 372 -21.51 -21.05 11.35
C GLY A 372 -22.52 -21.97 10.65
N SER A 373 -23.64 -21.47 10.14
CA SER A 373 -24.63 -22.30 9.42
C SER A 373 -24.27 -22.56 7.94
N GLY A 374 -23.16 -21.97 7.47
CA GLY A 374 -22.80 -21.90 6.06
C GLY A 374 -23.66 -20.93 5.24
N TRP A 375 -24.34 -19.98 5.87
CA TRP A 375 -25.16 -19.00 5.15
C TRP A 375 -24.27 -18.06 4.33
N TRP A 376 -24.63 -17.86 3.06
CA TRP A 376 -23.89 -17.05 2.09
C TRP A 376 -23.69 -15.58 2.50
N GLY A 377 -24.61 -15.03 3.30
CA GLY A 377 -24.57 -13.63 3.74
C GLY A 377 -23.65 -13.38 4.93
N ASN A 378 -22.90 -14.37 5.41
CA ASN A 378 -21.79 -14.11 6.34
C ASN A 378 -20.51 -13.91 5.54
N GLN A 379 -20.24 -12.65 5.19
CA GLN A 379 -19.16 -12.27 4.31
C GLN A 379 -18.05 -11.62 5.13
N ILE A 380 -16.99 -12.39 5.38
CA ILE A 380 -15.87 -11.98 6.24
C ILE A 380 -14.55 -12.08 5.47
N TYR A 381 -13.76 -11.02 5.58
CA TYR A 381 -12.34 -11.00 5.25
C TYR A 381 -11.53 -11.00 6.54
N LEU A 382 -10.57 -11.91 6.64
CA LEU A 382 -9.62 -11.98 7.74
C LEU A 382 -8.21 -11.94 7.18
N ASN A 383 -7.40 -11.01 7.66
CA ASN A 383 -5.94 -11.06 7.53
C ASN A 383 -5.33 -11.06 8.93
N ALA A 384 -4.34 -11.92 9.14
CA ALA A 384 -3.54 -11.94 10.35
C ALA A 384 -2.10 -12.26 9.99
N GLY A 385 -1.15 -11.64 10.66
CA GLY A 385 0.26 -11.86 10.39
C GLY A 385 1.17 -11.47 11.53
N LEU A 386 2.44 -11.80 11.33
CA LEU A 386 3.53 -11.43 12.20
C LEU A 386 4.76 -11.06 11.40
N VAL A 387 5.55 -10.14 11.94
CA VAL A 387 6.92 -9.83 11.50
C VAL A 387 7.82 -10.00 12.71
N SER A 388 8.96 -10.65 12.54
CA SER A 388 9.91 -10.86 13.61
C SER A 388 11.34 -10.91 13.11
N ASP A 389 12.23 -10.38 13.94
CA ASP A 389 13.68 -10.39 13.73
C ASP A 389 14.38 -10.97 14.98
N ILE A 390 13.73 -11.90 15.69
CA ILE A 390 14.21 -12.45 16.96
C ILE A 390 15.60 -13.10 16.88
N PHE A 391 16.00 -13.56 15.69
CA PHE A 391 17.31 -14.18 15.44
C PHE A 391 18.33 -13.24 14.79
N TYR A 392 18.00 -11.95 14.64
CA TYR A 392 18.79 -10.99 13.89
C TYR A 392 20.22 -10.84 14.43
N ASP A 393 20.40 -10.99 15.74
CA ASP A 393 21.71 -10.91 16.40
C ASP A 393 22.65 -12.08 16.05
N ILE A 394 22.11 -13.19 15.53
CA ILE A 394 22.88 -14.38 15.08
C ILE A 394 23.11 -14.33 13.57
N PHE A 395 22.05 -14.00 12.82
CA PHE A 395 22.07 -13.84 11.37
C PHE A 395 21.07 -12.73 11.00
N PRO A 396 21.44 -11.72 10.19
CA PRO A 396 20.63 -10.52 9.93
C PRO A 396 19.42 -10.82 9.04
N LEU A 397 18.49 -11.59 9.60
CA LEU A 397 17.30 -12.11 8.94
C LEU A 397 16.06 -11.61 9.67
N GLU A 398 15.17 -11.05 8.89
CA GLU A 398 13.79 -10.78 9.27
C GLU A 398 12.91 -11.84 8.62
N PHE A 399 11.87 -12.29 9.32
CA PHE A 399 10.87 -13.16 8.75
C PHE A 399 9.47 -12.63 9.01
N GLN A 400 8.60 -12.89 8.05
CA GLN A 400 7.20 -12.50 8.09
C GLN A 400 6.33 -13.67 7.69
N LEU A 401 5.21 -13.83 8.38
CA LEU A 401 4.19 -14.81 8.05
C LEU A 401 2.83 -14.12 8.04
N GLU A 402 2.03 -14.38 7.00
CA GLU A 402 0.67 -13.86 6.89
C GLU A 402 -0.30 -14.94 6.43
N TYR A 403 -1.51 -14.88 6.94
CA TYR A 403 -2.65 -15.67 6.51
C TYR A 403 -3.80 -14.74 6.16
N THR A 404 -4.34 -14.89 4.96
CA THR A 404 -5.54 -14.20 4.50
C THR A 404 -6.62 -15.21 4.15
N ARG A 405 -7.84 -14.97 4.61
CA ARG A 405 -9.05 -15.74 4.29
C ARG A 405 -10.14 -14.79 3.83
N ILE A 406 -10.73 -15.10 2.69
CA ILE A 406 -11.82 -14.36 2.08
C ILE A 406 -12.99 -15.33 1.89
N GLU A 407 -14.07 -15.14 2.64
CA GLU A 407 -15.30 -15.94 2.47
C GLU A 407 -15.92 -15.75 1.07
N PRO A 408 -16.81 -16.65 0.64
CA PRO A 408 -17.63 -16.46 -0.55
C PRO A 408 -18.31 -15.09 -0.58
N TYR A 409 -18.41 -14.50 -1.78
CA TYR A 409 -19.11 -13.25 -2.09
C TYR A 409 -18.58 -11.94 -1.47
N VAL A 410 -17.60 -11.99 -0.58
CA VAL A 410 -16.93 -10.77 -0.07
C VAL A 410 -16.47 -9.89 -1.24
N PHE A 411 -16.56 -8.56 -1.12
CA PHE A 411 -16.17 -7.58 -2.16
C PHE A 411 -17.08 -7.55 -3.41
N SER A 412 -17.91 -8.57 -3.62
CA SER A 412 -18.92 -8.58 -4.68
C SER A 412 -20.20 -7.88 -4.20
N HIS A 413 -21.02 -7.42 -5.14
CA HIS A 413 -22.33 -6.85 -4.84
C HIS A 413 -23.36 -7.32 -5.87
N ARG A 414 -24.64 -7.27 -5.51
CA ARG A 414 -25.75 -7.59 -6.45
C ARG A 414 -25.78 -6.65 -7.66
N PHE A 415 -25.26 -5.44 -7.49
CA PHE A 415 -25.03 -4.49 -8.58
C PHE A 415 -23.54 -4.41 -8.86
N LEU A 416 -23.10 -4.88 -10.04
CA LEU A 416 -21.71 -4.91 -10.47
C LEU A 416 -20.97 -3.57 -10.26
N ILE A 417 -21.67 -2.46 -10.50
CA ILE A 417 -21.11 -1.12 -10.35
C ILE A 417 -20.63 -0.82 -8.92
N ASN A 418 -21.18 -1.50 -7.91
CA ASN A 418 -20.86 -1.31 -6.49
C ASN A 418 -19.88 -2.36 -5.93
N ASN A 419 -19.29 -3.22 -6.77
CA ASN A 419 -18.22 -4.11 -6.34
C ASN A 419 -17.04 -3.32 -5.77
N PHE A 420 -16.28 -3.90 -4.85
CA PHE A 420 -15.11 -3.28 -4.25
C PHE A 420 -13.90 -3.27 -5.20
N SER A 421 -14.01 -2.47 -6.25
CA SER A 421 -13.08 -2.42 -7.38
C SER A 421 -13.01 -1.03 -8.03
N ASN A 422 -11.90 -0.76 -8.72
CA ASN A 422 -11.74 0.39 -9.61
C ASN A 422 -11.39 -0.12 -11.01
N PHE A 423 -12.19 0.22 -12.02
CA PHE A 423 -12.01 -0.26 -13.39
C PHE A 423 -11.88 -1.80 -13.50
N ASN A 424 -12.75 -2.54 -12.79
CA ASN A 424 -12.73 -4.01 -12.71
C ASN A 424 -11.50 -4.64 -12.02
N HIS A 425 -10.61 -3.82 -11.44
CA HIS A 425 -9.52 -4.29 -10.60
C HIS A 425 -9.90 -4.16 -9.14
N SER A 426 -9.81 -5.27 -8.40
CA SER A 426 -10.08 -5.27 -6.95
C SER A 426 -9.13 -4.31 -6.23
N PHE A 427 -9.64 -3.64 -5.18
CA PHE A 427 -8.77 -2.86 -4.30
C PHE A 427 -7.87 -3.76 -3.45
N ASN A 428 -8.38 -4.91 -3.02
CA ASN A 428 -7.56 -5.90 -2.33
C ASN A 428 -6.47 -6.41 -3.27
N ARG A 429 -5.39 -6.99 -2.72
CA ARG A 429 -4.45 -7.76 -3.52
C ARG A 429 -5.23 -8.81 -4.33
N ASN A 430 -4.81 -9.12 -5.56
CA ASN A 430 -5.46 -9.98 -6.57
C ASN A 430 -5.81 -11.44 -6.11
N LEU A 431 -6.49 -11.56 -4.98
CA LEU A 431 -7.06 -12.75 -4.38
C LEU A 431 -8.57 -12.58 -4.49
N LEU A 432 -9.21 -13.52 -5.18
CA LEU A 432 -10.64 -13.49 -5.42
C LEU A 432 -11.42 -13.90 -4.16
N PRO A 433 -12.73 -13.60 -4.10
CA PRO A 433 -13.60 -14.13 -3.05
C PRO A 433 -13.56 -15.67 -3.01
N ASN A 434 -13.96 -16.27 -1.88
CA ASN A 434 -13.85 -17.72 -1.66
C ASN A 434 -12.41 -18.25 -1.81
N SER A 435 -11.46 -17.62 -1.10
CA SER A 435 -10.04 -17.97 -1.18
C SER A 435 -9.33 -17.89 0.16
N GLU A 436 -8.21 -18.62 0.28
CA GLU A 436 -7.19 -18.37 1.29
C GLU A 436 -5.81 -18.24 0.66
N LEU A 437 -4.93 -17.50 1.36
CA LEU A 437 -3.55 -17.27 0.97
C LEU A 437 -2.66 -17.31 2.21
N PHE A 438 -1.63 -18.15 2.15
CA PHE A 438 -0.51 -18.19 3.08
C PHE A 438 0.68 -17.50 2.44
N PHE A 439 1.30 -16.59 3.17
CA PHE A 439 2.52 -15.90 2.76
C PHE A 439 3.61 -16.09 3.81
N GLY A 440 4.82 -16.34 3.33
CA GLY A 440 6.04 -16.30 4.13
C GLY A 440 7.10 -15.49 3.41
N ASN A 441 7.82 -14.66 4.15
CA ASN A 441 8.99 -13.94 3.67
C ASN A 441 10.18 -14.19 4.60
N LEU A 442 11.34 -14.36 3.99
CA LEU A 442 12.64 -14.36 4.64
C LEU A 442 13.48 -13.27 3.98
N ASN A 443 13.78 -12.21 4.71
CA ASN A 443 14.56 -11.08 4.21
C ASN A 443 15.92 -11.05 4.91
N TYR A 444 16.99 -11.30 4.15
CA TYR A 444 18.36 -11.27 4.65
C TYR A 444 19.04 -9.97 4.24
N ARG A 445 19.52 -9.20 5.22
CA ARG A 445 20.21 -7.92 5.01
C ARG A 445 21.71 -8.13 5.00
N PHE A 446 22.32 -8.08 3.81
CA PHE A 446 23.78 -8.18 3.66
C PHE A 446 24.47 -6.89 4.09
N THR A 447 23.93 -5.75 3.65
CA THR A 447 24.40 -4.40 4.01
C THR A 447 23.19 -3.47 4.16
N ASN A 448 23.41 -2.18 4.45
CA ASN A 448 22.36 -1.16 4.40
C ASN A 448 21.80 -0.91 2.98
N ARG A 449 22.46 -1.42 1.94
CA ARG A 449 22.11 -1.19 0.53
C ARG A 449 21.80 -2.46 -0.25
N LEU A 450 22.09 -3.64 0.31
CA LEU A 450 21.89 -4.93 -0.32
C LEU A 450 21.07 -5.84 0.58
N ASP A 451 19.88 -6.18 0.11
CA ASP A 451 19.03 -7.20 0.71
C ASP A 451 18.66 -8.27 -0.32
N ILE A 452 18.40 -9.48 0.21
CA ILE A 452 17.85 -10.59 -0.57
C ILE A 452 16.65 -11.14 0.17
N SER A 453 15.51 -11.15 -0.52
CA SER A 453 14.25 -11.64 0.00
C SER A 453 13.81 -12.91 -0.72
N LEU A 454 13.40 -13.92 0.06
CA LEU A 454 12.74 -15.12 -0.42
C LEU A 454 11.28 -15.11 0.03
N ASN A 455 10.37 -15.03 -0.93
CA ASN A 455 8.92 -15.02 -0.73
C ASN A 455 8.32 -16.36 -1.14
N PHE A 456 7.40 -16.86 -0.31
CA PHE A 456 6.58 -18.03 -0.57
C PHE A 456 5.12 -17.65 -0.45
N LEU A 457 4.33 -17.90 -1.50
CA LEU A 457 2.89 -17.72 -1.52
C LEU A 457 2.23 -19.04 -1.87
N TYR A 458 1.23 -19.43 -1.09
CA TYR A 458 0.37 -20.58 -1.37
C TYR A 458 -1.09 -20.18 -1.21
N SER A 459 -1.86 -20.23 -2.29
CA SER A 459 -3.29 -19.93 -2.25
C SER A 459 -4.16 -21.09 -2.73
N ILE A 460 -5.36 -21.13 -2.18
CA ILE A 460 -6.45 -22.01 -2.60
C ILE A 460 -7.63 -21.12 -2.92
N HIS A 461 -8.23 -21.33 -4.09
CA HIS A 461 -9.40 -20.60 -4.55
C HIS A 461 -10.51 -21.57 -4.96
N GLY A 462 -11.74 -21.33 -4.51
CA GLY A 462 -12.93 -22.08 -4.91
C GLY A 462 -13.67 -21.40 -6.05
N GLU A 463 -13.49 -21.91 -7.27
CA GLU A 463 -14.06 -21.33 -8.49
C GLU A 463 -15.52 -21.73 -8.67
N ASN A 464 -16.31 -20.78 -9.20
CA ASN A 464 -17.61 -21.05 -9.82
C ASN A 464 -17.45 -22.08 -10.95
N TYR A 465 -18.43 -22.94 -11.15
CA TYR A 465 -18.31 -24.05 -12.11
C TYR A 465 -19.62 -24.35 -12.83
N LEU A 466 -19.53 -24.98 -14.00
CA LEU A 466 -20.70 -25.50 -14.70
C LEU A 466 -21.08 -26.88 -14.15
N ASN A 467 -22.36 -27.08 -13.84
CA ASN A 467 -22.90 -28.39 -13.47
C ASN A 467 -23.04 -29.31 -14.69
N GLU A 468 -23.55 -30.53 -14.49
CA GLU A 468 -23.75 -31.52 -15.57
C GLU A 468 -24.73 -31.05 -16.66
N ASN A 469 -25.64 -30.12 -16.32
CA ASN A 469 -26.58 -29.50 -17.25
C ASN A 469 -26.01 -28.25 -17.95
N ASN A 470 -24.71 -27.98 -17.77
CA ASN A 470 -24.01 -26.82 -18.32
C ASN A 470 -24.50 -25.46 -17.75
N GLU A 471 -25.09 -25.47 -16.56
CA GLU A 471 -25.55 -24.28 -15.84
C GLU A 471 -24.48 -23.79 -14.86
N LEU A 472 -24.31 -22.47 -14.74
CA LEU A 472 -23.33 -21.86 -13.83
C LEU A 472 -23.79 -21.96 -12.38
N VAL A 473 -23.08 -22.77 -11.60
CA VAL A 473 -23.16 -22.83 -10.14
C VAL A 473 -22.25 -21.74 -9.57
N ASN A 474 -22.87 -20.75 -8.94
CA ASN A 474 -22.19 -19.68 -8.25
C ASN A 474 -21.95 -20.06 -6.80
N VAL A 475 -20.68 -20.22 -6.42
CA VAL A 475 -20.22 -20.48 -5.05
C VAL A 475 -19.57 -19.22 -4.44
N GLY A 476 -19.77 -18.06 -5.06
CA GLY A 476 -19.23 -16.78 -4.59
C GLY A 476 -17.73 -16.65 -4.77
N GLY A 477 -17.17 -17.27 -5.81
CA GLY A 477 -15.73 -17.21 -6.14
C GLY A 477 -15.33 -16.10 -7.12
N ASP A 478 -16.25 -15.21 -7.52
CA ASP A 478 -15.97 -14.17 -8.51
C ASP A 478 -16.49 -12.83 -8.00
N ILE A 479 -15.59 -11.83 -7.93
CA ILE A 479 -15.96 -10.47 -7.51
C ILE A 479 -17.02 -9.87 -8.43
N ASN A 480 -17.04 -10.26 -9.71
CA ASN A 480 -17.98 -9.76 -10.71
C ASN A 480 -19.33 -10.47 -10.72
N LEU A 481 -19.51 -11.47 -9.84
CA LEU A 481 -20.75 -12.23 -9.74
C LEU A 481 -21.20 -12.39 -8.29
N GLY A 482 -21.96 -11.39 -7.81
CA GLY A 482 -22.65 -11.47 -6.52
C GLY A 482 -23.70 -12.59 -6.45
N HIS A 483 -24.29 -12.79 -5.27
CA HIS A 483 -25.37 -13.75 -5.06
C HIS A 483 -26.62 -13.39 -5.88
N ARG A 484 -27.22 -14.37 -6.55
CA ARG A 484 -28.40 -14.22 -7.41
C ARG A 484 -29.59 -14.98 -6.86
N GLU A 485 -30.78 -14.58 -7.29
CA GLU A 485 -31.98 -15.39 -7.10
C GLU A 485 -31.78 -16.77 -7.76
N GLY A 486 -31.94 -17.85 -6.96
CA GLY A 486 -31.70 -19.23 -7.38
C GLY A 486 -30.33 -19.80 -7.01
N ASP A 487 -29.36 -18.98 -6.59
CA ASP A 487 -28.10 -19.48 -6.01
C ASP A 487 -28.35 -20.09 -4.63
N SER A 488 -27.52 -21.06 -4.23
CA SER A 488 -27.68 -21.76 -2.94
C SER A 488 -27.63 -20.79 -1.75
N GLU A 489 -28.54 -20.95 -0.80
CA GLU A 489 -28.45 -20.18 0.45
C GLU A 489 -27.32 -20.66 1.38
N LYS A 490 -26.80 -21.86 1.12
CA LYS A 490 -25.70 -22.46 1.87
C LYS A 490 -24.49 -22.64 0.97
N VAL A 491 -23.39 -21.99 1.35
CA VAL A 491 -22.11 -22.10 0.65
C VAL A 491 -21.04 -22.39 1.68
N LYS A 492 -20.20 -23.39 1.40
CA LYS A 492 -19.07 -23.73 2.26
C LYS A 492 -17.84 -22.93 1.84
N PHE A 493 -16.95 -22.64 2.78
CA PHE A 493 -15.65 -22.08 2.44
C PHE A 493 -14.87 -23.04 1.52
N LEU A 494 -14.30 -22.50 0.45
CA LEU A 494 -13.63 -23.23 -0.65
C LEU A 494 -14.52 -24.29 -1.32
N ASP A 495 -15.82 -24.00 -1.44
CA ASP A 495 -16.73 -24.77 -2.29
C ASP A 495 -16.42 -24.53 -3.78
N GLY A 496 -16.95 -25.39 -4.64
CA GLY A 496 -16.69 -25.36 -6.09
C GLY A 496 -15.39 -26.03 -6.51
N LYS A 497 -14.90 -25.66 -7.71
CA LYS A 497 -13.68 -26.26 -8.27
C LYS A 497 -12.45 -25.58 -7.68
N ARG A 498 -11.63 -26.36 -6.97
CA ARG A 498 -10.45 -25.81 -6.32
C ARG A 498 -9.28 -25.63 -7.28
N THR A 499 -8.70 -24.45 -7.20
CA THR A 499 -7.46 -24.04 -7.83
C THR A 499 -6.42 -23.79 -6.75
N TYR A 500 -5.24 -24.37 -6.92
CA TYR A 500 -4.11 -24.25 -6.01
C TYR A 500 -3.00 -23.49 -6.72
N SER A 501 -2.53 -22.38 -6.15
CA SER A 501 -1.43 -21.60 -6.70
C SER A 501 -0.26 -21.59 -5.72
N ARG A 502 0.95 -21.81 -6.23
CA ARG A 502 2.21 -21.80 -5.50
C ARG A 502 3.12 -20.81 -6.22
N ASN A 503 3.63 -19.84 -5.49
CA ASN A 503 4.54 -18.85 -6.01
C ASN A 503 5.77 -18.79 -5.10
N ILE A 504 6.95 -18.92 -5.70
CA ILE A 504 8.24 -18.75 -5.04
C ILE A 504 8.94 -17.61 -5.74
N GLN A 505 9.30 -16.59 -4.99
CA GLN A 505 9.95 -15.40 -5.52
C GLN A 505 11.27 -15.15 -4.78
N LEU A 506 12.35 -15.01 -5.54
CA LEU A 506 13.64 -14.53 -5.05
C LEU A 506 13.84 -13.12 -5.56
N GLU A 507 14.02 -12.17 -4.65
CA GLU A 507 14.26 -10.77 -4.96
C GLU A 507 15.60 -10.32 -4.40
N ILE A 508 16.38 -9.60 -5.20
CA ILE A 508 17.66 -9.02 -4.84
C ILE A 508 17.55 -7.52 -5.11
N ASN A 509 17.68 -6.71 -4.07
CA ASN A 509 17.68 -5.26 -4.17
C ASN A 509 19.07 -4.74 -3.82
N TYR A 510 19.65 -3.96 -4.73
CA TYR A 510 20.96 -3.35 -4.51
C TYR A 510 20.95 -1.88 -4.91
N GLU A 511 21.09 -1.00 -3.93
CA GLU A 511 21.34 0.42 -4.16
C GLU A 511 22.85 0.63 -4.38
N LEU A 512 23.23 0.88 -5.62
CA LEU A 512 24.62 0.97 -6.05
C LEU A 512 25.30 2.24 -5.51
N ILE A 513 24.55 3.33 -5.54
CA ILE A 513 24.82 4.66 -5.01
C ILE A 513 23.47 5.27 -4.67
N ASN A 514 23.41 6.28 -3.80
CA ASN A 514 22.14 6.94 -3.46
C ASN A 514 21.28 7.24 -4.69
N GLN A 515 20.03 6.79 -4.59
CA GLN A 515 18.94 6.92 -5.58
C GLN A 515 19.15 6.15 -6.89
N PHE A 516 20.08 5.19 -6.94
CA PHE A 516 20.29 4.30 -8.09
C PHE A 516 20.13 2.83 -7.68
N LEU A 517 18.94 2.28 -7.96
CA LEU A 517 18.51 0.97 -7.49
C LEU A 517 18.53 -0.05 -8.63
N LEU A 518 19.17 -1.18 -8.37
CA LEU A 518 19.05 -2.40 -9.16
C LEU A 518 18.19 -3.42 -8.42
N THR A 519 17.11 -3.86 -9.05
CA THR A 519 16.25 -4.94 -8.55
C THR A 519 16.26 -6.10 -9.54
N ILE A 520 16.55 -7.30 -9.04
CA ILE A 520 16.46 -8.55 -9.79
C ILE A 520 15.43 -9.42 -9.09
N ASN A 521 14.43 -9.89 -9.84
CA ASN A 521 13.34 -10.67 -9.29
C ASN A 521 13.10 -11.92 -10.15
N PHE A 522 13.20 -13.10 -9.54
CA PHE A 522 12.89 -14.38 -10.16
C PHE A 522 11.64 -14.96 -9.51
N ILE A 523 10.61 -15.25 -10.31
CA ILE A 523 9.35 -15.80 -9.82
C ILE A 523 9.09 -17.13 -10.52
N TYR A 524 8.86 -18.16 -9.72
CA TYR A 524 8.32 -19.44 -10.18
C TYR A 524 6.87 -19.56 -9.73
N ASN A 525 5.97 -19.73 -10.69
CA ASN A 525 4.54 -19.95 -10.47
C ASN A 525 4.18 -21.37 -10.87
N ASN A 526 3.48 -22.06 -9.99
CA ASN A 526 2.81 -23.31 -10.29
C ASN A 526 1.33 -23.19 -9.94
N GLN A 527 0.44 -23.52 -10.87
CA GLN A 527 -1.00 -23.49 -10.62
C GLN A 527 -1.63 -24.81 -11.05
N SER A 528 -2.38 -25.46 -10.17
CA SER A 528 -3.10 -26.69 -10.50
C SER A 528 -4.59 -26.55 -10.21
N LYS A 529 -5.43 -27.04 -11.11
CA LYS A 529 -6.87 -27.17 -10.86
C LYS A 529 -7.26 -28.62 -10.67
N THR A 530 -8.31 -28.82 -9.88
CA THR A 530 -8.87 -30.16 -9.66
C THR A 530 -9.27 -30.80 -11.00
N GLY A 531 -8.62 -31.92 -11.34
CA GLY A 531 -8.91 -32.65 -12.60
C GLY A 531 -8.21 -32.13 -13.86
N THR A 532 -7.31 -31.13 -13.77
CA THR A 532 -6.52 -30.64 -14.91
C THR A 532 -5.02 -30.84 -14.68
N LYS A 533 -4.23 -30.73 -15.75
CA LYS A 533 -2.77 -30.66 -15.62
C LYS A 533 -2.38 -29.37 -14.89
N SER A 534 -1.34 -29.45 -14.06
CA SER A 534 -0.70 -28.28 -13.45
C SER A 534 -0.08 -27.41 -14.52
N THR A 535 -0.13 -26.08 -14.40
CA THR A 535 0.66 -25.09 -15.13
C THR A 535 1.91 -24.71 -14.38
N ASP A 536 3.01 -24.51 -15.13
CA ASP A 536 4.33 -24.13 -14.61
C ASP A 536 4.86 -22.95 -15.43
N GLU A 537 5.03 -21.82 -14.76
CA GLU A 537 5.53 -20.59 -15.36
C GLU A 537 6.77 -20.10 -14.61
N MET A 538 7.74 -19.61 -15.36
CA MET A 538 8.93 -18.94 -14.83
C MET A 538 8.98 -17.52 -15.37
N LEU A 539 9.21 -16.58 -14.47
CA LEU A 539 9.32 -15.16 -14.75
C LEU A 539 10.65 -14.64 -14.21
N SER A 540 11.29 -13.77 -14.96
CA SER A 540 12.46 -13.04 -14.50
C SER A 540 12.32 -11.57 -14.85
N PHE A 541 12.50 -10.69 -13.87
CA PHE A 541 12.49 -9.24 -14.02
C PHE A 541 13.87 -8.71 -13.65
N PHE A 542 14.41 -7.84 -14.51
CA PHE A 542 15.63 -7.10 -14.26
C PHE A 542 15.30 -5.62 -14.38
N THR A 543 15.34 -4.90 -13.27
CA THR A 543 14.92 -3.49 -13.20
C THR A 543 16.07 -2.65 -12.72
N LEU A 544 16.36 -1.57 -13.44
CA LEU A 544 17.30 -0.55 -13.04
C LEU A 544 16.55 0.79 -13.01
N LYS A 545 16.51 1.43 -11.85
CA LYS A 545 15.76 2.67 -11.64
C LYS A 545 16.66 3.73 -11.02
N THR A 546 16.45 4.97 -11.43
CA THR A 546 17.11 6.13 -10.83
C THR A 546 16.14 7.29 -10.66
N ARG A 547 16.38 8.10 -9.63
CA ARG A 547 15.69 9.35 -9.31
C ARG A 547 16.76 10.36 -8.90
N PHE A 548 17.00 11.43 -9.64
CA PHE A 548 18.09 12.36 -9.32
C PHE A 548 17.84 13.80 -9.74
#